data_AF-A0A4R7BYG8-F1
#
_entry.id   AF-A0A4R7BYG8-F1
#
_cell.length_a   1.000
_cell.length_b   1.000
_cell.length_c   1.000
_cell.angle_alpha   90.00
_cell.angle_beta   90.00
_cell.angle_gamma   90.00
#
_symmetry.space_group_name_H-M   'P 1'
#
loop_
_entity.id
_entity.type
_entity.pdbx_description
1 polymer ?
#
loop_
_entity_poly.entity_id
_entity_poly.type
_entity_poly.pdbx_seq_one_letter_code
_entity_poly.pdbx_strand_id
1 'polypeptide(L)'
;MSALDPSVIVRDAQEAAALAIRQRGTIRLVFNPLPDGRTVATSPDADWLLEVAWSRESAKLKAMTAILRVSGWCGEHARWQREA
;
A
#
# COMPACT_ATOMS: atom_id res chain seq x y z
N MET A 1 20.55 7.02 -23.10
CA MET A 1 19.94 7.02 -21.75
C MET A 1 20.56 5.86 -20.99
N SER A 2 21.33 6.13 -19.93
CA SER A 2 21.78 5.05 -19.03
C SER A 2 20.58 4.60 -18.19
N ALA A 3 20.31 3.30 -18.18
CA ALA A 3 19.34 2.74 -17.24
C ALA A 3 19.80 3.08 -15.81
N LEU A 4 18.87 3.56 -14.99
CA LEU A 4 19.14 3.80 -13.56
C LEU A 4 19.53 2.48 -12.91
N ASP A 5 20.49 2.54 -11.98
CA ASP A 5 20.90 1.39 -11.19
C ASP A 5 19.68 0.85 -10.40
N PRO A 6 19.30 -0.42 -10.61
CA PRO A 6 18.15 -1.02 -9.91
C PRO A 6 18.22 -0.90 -8.39
N SER A 7 19.43 -0.90 -7.80
CA SER A 7 19.61 -0.78 -6.35
C SER A 7 19.19 0.60 -5.82
N VAL A 8 19.40 1.65 -6.60
CA VAL A 8 18.98 3.02 -6.27
C VAL A 8 17.46 3.12 -6.31
N ILE A 9 16.83 2.57 -7.34
CA ILE A 9 15.36 2.55 -7.48
C ILE A 9 14.69 1.84 -6.30
N VAL A 10 15.23 0.69 -5.90
CA VAL A 10 14.71 -0.09 -4.77
C VAL A 10 14.83 0.68 -3.46
N ARG A 11 15.97 1.35 -3.23
CA ARG A 11 16.18 2.16 -2.02
C ARG A 11 15.24 3.35 -1.97
N ASP A 12 15.10 4.09 -3.07
CA ASP A 12 14.22 5.26 -3.14
C ASP A 12 12.76 4.87 -2.89
N ALA A 13 12.32 3.74 -3.45
CA ALA A 13 10.98 3.19 -3.18
C ALA A 13 10.78 2.79 -1.70
N GLN A 14 11.82 2.23 -1.07
CA GLN A 14 11.79 1.84 0.34
C GLN A 14 11.71 3.08 1.25
N GLU A 15 12.48 4.12 0.95
CA GLU A 15 12.50 5.38 1.68
C GLU A 15 11.16 6.13 1.54
N ALA A 16 10.58 6.17 0.34
CA ALA A 16 9.27 6.76 0.11
C ALA A 16 8.17 6.03 0.91
N ALA A 17 8.18 4.69 0.91
CA ALA A 17 7.24 3.90 1.68
C ALA A 17 7.41 4.12 3.20
N ALA A 18 8.65 4.14 3.69
CA ALA A 18 8.94 4.43 5.10
C ALA A 18 8.45 5.82 5.51
N LEU A 19 8.69 6.83 4.67
CA LEU A 19 8.27 8.21 4.92
C LEU A 19 6.74 8.32 5.02
N ALA A 20 6.03 7.69 4.08
CA ALA A 20 4.57 7.65 4.08
C ALA A 20 4.00 7.05 5.38
N ILE A 21 4.61 5.95 5.86
CA ILE A 21 4.22 5.29 7.12
C ILE A 21 4.50 6.19 8.33
N ARG A 22 5.70 6.80 8.41
CA ARG A 22 6.10 7.65 9.54
C ARG A 22 5.25 8.91 9.68
N GLN A 23 4.92 9.58 8.57
CA GLN A 23 4.22 10.87 8.61
C GLN A 23 2.77 10.75 9.08
N ARG A 24 2.09 9.66 8.73
CA ARG A 24 0.66 9.48 9.02
C ARG A 24 0.42 8.56 10.20
N GLY A 25 1.29 7.58 10.45
CA GLY A 25 1.15 6.53 11.47
C GLY A 25 -0.03 5.56 11.23
N THR A 26 -1.04 6.00 10.48
CA THR A 26 -2.24 5.27 10.07
C THR A 26 -2.42 5.36 8.56
N ILE A 27 -2.56 4.22 7.88
CA ILE A 27 -2.88 4.16 6.45
C ILE A 27 -4.40 4.05 6.28
N ARG A 28 -5.02 4.99 5.57
CA ARG A 28 -6.45 4.92 5.22
C ARG A 28 -6.64 4.09 3.96
N LEU A 29 -7.61 3.18 3.98
CA LEU A 29 -7.98 2.36 2.83
C LEU A 29 -9.20 2.97 2.14
N VAL A 30 -9.14 3.04 0.81
CA VAL A 30 -10.27 3.42 -0.04
C VAL A 30 -10.61 2.24 -0.95
N PHE A 31 -11.88 1.84 -0.95
CA PHE A 31 -12.38 0.71 -1.73
C PHE A 31 -13.28 1.19 -2.86
N ASN A 32 -12.85 0.96 -4.10
CA ASN A 32 -13.64 1.32 -5.28
C ASN A 32 -14.09 0.04 -6.00
N PRO A 33 -15.40 -0.13 -6.25
CA PRO A 33 -15.88 -1.22 -7.09
C PRO A 33 -15.48 -0.98 -8.55
N LEU A 34 -15.16 -2.07 -9.26
CA LEU A 34 -14.85 -2.08 -10.68
C LEU A 34 -16.05 -2.61 -11.49
N PRO A 35 -16.18 -2.25 -12.78
CA PRO A 35 -17.31 -2.68 -13.62
C PRO A 35 -17.45 -4.20 -13.78
N ASP A 36 -16.37 -4.96 -13.56
CA ASP A 36 -16.33 -6.42 -13.66
C ASP A 36 -16.65 -7.13 -12.33
N GLY A 37 -17.14 -6.40 -11.33
CA GLY A 37 -17.50 -6.92 -10.03
C GLY A 37 -16.33 -7.06 -9.05
N ARG A 38 -15.10 -6.79 -9.47
CA ARG A 38 -13.95 -6.72 -8.55
C ARG A 38 -13.99 -5.44 -7.71
N THR A 39 -13.21 -5.41 -6.65
CA THR A 39 -12.96 -4.23 -5.81
C THR A 39 -11.46 -3.95 -5.81
N VAL A 40 -11.09 -2.68 -6.04
CA VAL A 40 -9.73 -2.19 -5.84
C VAL A 40 -9.63 -1.48 -4.49
N ALA A 41 -8.63 -1.86 -3.71
CA ALA A 41 -8.22 -1.17 -2.50
C ALA A 41 -7.00 -0.30 -2.80
N THR A 42 -7.08 0.98 -2.46
CA THR A 42 -6.02 1.98 -2.64
C THR A 42 -5.83 2.79 -1.36
N SER A 43 -4.81 3.63 -1.30
CA SER A 43 -4.66 4.60 -0.21
C SER A 43 -4.15 5.96 -0.72
N PRO A 44 -4.74 7.08 -0.29
CA PRO A 44 -4.15 8.40 -0.53
C PRO A 44 -2.90 8.65 0.33
N ASP A 45 -2.68 7.83 1.36
CA ASP A 45 -1.55 7.93 2.28
C ASP A 45 -0.39 7.00 1.88
N ALA A 46 -0.62 6.12 0.91
CA ALA A 46 0.34 5.12 0.43
C ALA A 46 0.11 4.86 -1.07
N ASP A 47 0.86 5.58 -1.91
CA ASP A 47 0.83 5.49 -3.38
C ASP A 47 1.23 4.10 -3.92
N TRP A 48 2.03 3.38 -3.14
CA TRP A 48 2.42 2.00 -3.39
C TRP A 48 1.31 0.98 -3.12
N LEU A 49 0.18 1.37 -2.51
CA LEU A 49 -0.91 0.46 -2.19
C LEU A 49 -1.95 0.39 -3.31
N LEU A 50 -1.93 -0.71 -4.06
CA LEU A 50 -2.96 -1.06 -5.03
C LEU A 50 -3.22 -2.56 -4.99
N GLU A 51 -4.38 -2.97 -4.50
CA GLU A 51 -4.76 -4.37 -4.38
C GLU A 51 -6.14 -4.64 -5.00
N VAL A 52 -6.24 -5.64 -5.86
CA VAL A 52 -7.50 -5.99 -6.56
C VAL A 52 -7.98 -7.37 -6.12
N ALA A 53 -9.27 -7.48 -5.79
CA ALA A 53 -9.90 -8.75 -5.43
C ALA A 53 -11.37 -8.82 -5.88
N TRP A 54 -11.97 -10.01 -5.78
CA TRP A 54 -13.36 -10.25 -6.20
C TRP A 54 -14.43 -9.68 -5.26
N SER A 55 -14.06 -9.28 -4.04
CA SER A 55 -14.98 -8.68 -3.08
C SER A 55 -14.26 -7.62 -2.25
N ARG A 56 -15.04 -6.76 -1.56
CA ARG A 56 -14.50 -5.76 -0.63
C ARG A 56 -13.72 -6.42 0.50
N GLU A 57 -14.22 -7.52 1.06
CA GLU A 57 -13.57 -8.28 2.13
C GLU A 57 -12.23 -8.85 1.67
N SER A 58 -12.18 -9.46 0.48
CA SER A 58 -10.92 -9.98 -0.06
C SER A 58 -9.94 -8.85 -0.39
N ALA A 59 -10.41 -7.71 -0.91
CA ALA A 59 -9.55 -6.56 -1.19
C ALA A 59 -8.97 -5.97 0.11
N LYS A 60 -9.76 -5.94 1.18
CA LYS A 60 -9.33 -5.52 2.51
C LYS A 60 -8.24 -6.43 3.08
N LEU A 61 -8.42 -7.75 3.01
CA LEU A 61 -7.41 -8.71 3.49
C LEU A 61 -6.09 -8.59 2.71
N LYS A 62 -6.17 -8.43 1.39
CA LYS A 62 -4.99 -8.20 0.56
C LYS A 62 -4.29 -6.89 0.90
N ALA A 63 -5.04 -5.79 1.03
CA ALA A 63 -4.48 -4.50 1.43
C ALA A 63 -3.78 -4.56 2.80
N MET A 64 -4.40 -5.22 3.79
CA MET A 64 -3.76 -5.43 5.09
C MET A 64 -2.47 -6.24 4.98
N THR A 65 -2.45 -7.28 4.14
CA THR A 65 -1.25 -8.10 3.91
C THR A 65 -0.15 -7.31 3.21
N ALA A 66 -0.50 -6.46 2.23
CA ALA A 66 0.43 -5.59 1.53
C ALA A 66 1.05 -4.57 2.50
N ILE A 67 0.24 -3.94 3.35
CA ILE A 67 0.70 -3.00 4.38
C ILE A 67 1.71 -3.68 5.32
N LEU A 68 1.42 -4.88 5.81
CA LEU A 68 2.33 -5.64 6.69
C LEU A 68 3.64 -5.99 5.98
N ARG A 69 3.58 -6.40 4.71
CA ARG A 69 4.76 -6.73 3.92
C ARG A 69 5.66 -5.52 3.71
N VAL A 70 5.09 -4.39 3.32
CA VAL A 70 5.84 -3.15 3.09
C VAL A 70 6.41 -2.62 4.40
N SER A 71 5.63 -2.67 5.49
CA SER A 71 6.09 -2.35 6.85
C SER A 71 7.35 -3.15 7.21
N GLY A 72 7.31 -4.48 7.04
CA GLY A 72 8.46 -5.34 7.28
C GLY A 72 9.65 -5.06 6.35
N TRP A 73 9.39 -4.74 5.07
CA TRP A 73 10.43 -4.42 4.09
C TRP A 73 11.17 -3.12 4.43
N CYS A 74 10.47 -2.09 4.92
CA CYS A 74 11.07 -0.79 5.25
C CYS A 74 11.49 -0.61 6.72
N GLY A 75 11.18 -1.58 7.59
CA GLY A 75 11.50 -1.52 9.03
C GLY A 75 10.59 -0.56 9.83
N GLU A 76 9.40 -0.24 9.30
CA GLU A 76 8.43 0.66 9.94
C GLU A 76 7.16 -0.09 10.35
N HIS A 77 6.38 0.49 11.28
CA HIS A 77 5.12 -0.10 11.73
C HIS A 77 3.91 0.75 11.32
N ALA A 78 3.23 0.36 10.25
CA ALA A 78 1.95 0.97 9.89
C ALA A 78 0.81 0.47 10.78
N ARG A 79 0.03 1.38 11.36
CA ARG A 79 -1.30 1.06 11.88
C ARG A 79 -2.33 1.26 10.76
N TRP A 80 -3.46 0.58 10.82
CA TRP A 80 -4.59 0.84 9.94
C TRP A 80 -5.85 1.06 10.78
N GLN A 81 -6.69 2.00 10.38
CA GLN A 81 -8.00 2.21 10.99
C GLN A 81 -9.07 1.46 10.19
N ARG A 82 -10.02 0.84 10.88
CA ARG A 82 -11.27 0.38 10.24
C ARG A 82 -12.08 1.63 9.86
N GLU A 83 -12.63 1.66 8.67
CA GLU A 83 -13.74 2.57 8.37
C GLU A 83 -14.91 2.28 9.32
N ALA A 84 -15.61 3.34 9.73
CA ALA A 84 -16.88 3.29 10.46
C ALA A 84 -18.02 2.83 9.53
#